data_AF-A0A924HT63-F1
#
_entry.id   AF-A0A924HT63-F1
#
_cell.length_a   1.000
_cell.length_b   1.000
_cell.length_c   1.000
_cell.angle_alpha   90.00
_cell.angle_beta   90.00
_cell.angle_gamma   90.00
#
_symmetry.space_group_name_H-M   'P 1'
#
loop_
_entity.id
_entity.type
_entity.pdbx_description
1 polymer ?
#
loop_
_entity_poly.entity_id
_entity_poly.type
_entity_poly.pdbx_seq_one_letter_code
_entity_poly.pdbx_strand_id
1 'polypeptide(L)'
;MAISTVNCLITLFDDAFKGLSKPISIAESERFAVLVHQSMNSKRRVYHRVEHVFPMCVDMEPIQVLAALFHDLVYFQLDGGFPPGTLHLLQDVASERSGDLTLHARLPKDAAFQVCAALFNFHADQALPPYGGTNEFLSAVVAARLLAPHLEL
;
A
#
# COMPACT_ATOMS: atom_id res chain seq x y z
N MET A 1 -19.32 -11.80 -20.10
CA MET A 1 -19.26 -10.45 -19.49
C MET A 1 -17.84 -10.24 -18.98
N ALA A 2 -17.20 -9.12 -19.30
CA ALA A 2 -15.91 -8.79 -18.69
C ALA A 2 -16.16 -8.39 -17.23
N ILE A 3 -15.45 -8.99 -16.28
CA ILE A 3 -15.49 -8.60 -14.87
C ILE A 3 -14.77 -7.25 -14.75
N SER A 4 -15.32 -6.31 -13.97
CA SER A 4 -14.67 -5.01 -13.76
C SER A 4 -13.40 -5.18 -12.92
N THR A 5 -12.41 -4.31 -13.13
CA THR A 5 -11.14 -4.31 -12.38
C THR A 5 -11.36 -4.31 -10.86
N VAL A 6 -12.32 -3.52 -10.37
CA VAL A 6 -12.67 -3.46 -8.95
C VAL A 6 -13.21 -4.81 -8.45
N ASN A 7 -14.08 -5.47 -9.20
CA ASN A 7 -14.59 -6.80 -8.81
C ASN A 7 -13.50 -7.88 -8.82
N CYS A 8 -12.51 -7.77 -9.72
CA CYS A 8 -11.33 -8.64 -9.69
C CYS A 8 -10.53 -8.44 -8.40
N LEU A 9 -10.28 -7.18 -8.00
CA LEU A 9 -9.59 -6.87 -6.74
C LEU A 9 -10.37 -7.36 -5.52
N ILE A 10 -11.69 -7.17 -5.49
CA ILE A 10 -12.55 -7.65 -4.39
C ILE A 10 -12.38 -9.16 -4.21
N THR A 11 -12.44 -9.92 -5.32
CA THR A 11 -12.25 -11.37 -5.31
C THR A 11 -10.87 -11.74 -4.78
N LEU A 12 -9.80 -11.07 -5.25
CA LEU A 12 -8.44 -11.35 -4.78
C LEU A 12 -8.26 -11.08 -3.28
N PHE A 13 -8.83 -9.99 -2.76
CA PHE A 13 -8.80 -9.72 -1.31
C PHE A 13 -9.56 -10.78 -0.53
N ASP A 14 -10.80 -11.08 -0.92
CA ASP A 14 -11.64 -12.07 -0.24
C ASP A 14 -10.99 -13.46 -0.22
N ASP A 15 -10.46 -13.92 -1.35
CA ASP A 15 -9.78 -15.20 -1.48
C ASP A 15 -8.48 -15.24 -0.67
N ALA A 16 -7.68 -14.16 -0.67
CA ALA A 16 -6.46 -14.09 0.13
C ALA A 16 -6.76 -14.16 1.63
N PHE A 17 -7.73 -13.40 2.12
CA PHE A 17 -8.12 -13.44 3.54
C PHE A 17 -8.71 -14.80 3.95
N LYS A 18 -9.49 -15.45 3.07
CA LYS A 18 -9.94 -16.83 3.28
C LYS A 18 -8.77 -17.82 3.32
N GLY A 19 -7.81 -17.69 2.41
CA GLY A 19 -6.60 -18.52 2.38
C GLY A 19 -5.75 -18.40 3.64
N LEU A 20 -5.76 -17.23 4.28
CA LEU A 20 -5.12 -17.01 5.59
C LEU A 20 -5.97 -17.48 6.78
N SER A 21 -7.14 -18.07 6.55
CA SER A 21 -8.12 -18.40 7.60
C SER A 21 -8.54 -17.20 8.47
N LYS A 22 -8.49 -15.98 7.90
CA LYS A 22 -8.88 -14.72 8.55
C LYS A 22 -9.88 -13.95 7.67
N PRO A 23 -11.06 -14.52 7.38
CA PRO A 23 -12.01 -13.92 6.45
C PRO A 23 -12.48 -12.54 6.94
N ILE A 24 -12.60 -11.60 6.00
CA ILE A 24 -13.16 -10.27 6.23
C ILE A 24 -14.53 -10.15 5.57
N SER A 25 -15.28 -9.11 5.90
CA SER A 25 -16.56 -8.84 5.23
C SER A 25 -16.34 -8.40 3.78
N ILE A 26 -17.32 -8.65 2.90
CA ILE A 26 -17.28 -8.18 1.50
C ILE A 26 -17.12 -6.65 1.43
N ALA A 27 -17.77 -5.91 2.34
CA ALA A 27 -17.65 -4.46 2.42
C ALA A 27 -16.20 -4.01 2.69
N GLU A 28 -15.45 -4.81 3.45
CA GLU A 28 -14.06 -4.53 3.76
C GLU A 28 -13.13 -4.89 2.58
N SER A 29 -13.39 -6.01 1.90
CA SER A 29 -12.73 -6.34 0.63
C SER A 29 -12.96 -5.26 -0.43
N GLU A 30 -14.18 -4.73 -0.53
CA GLU A 30 -14.52 -3.61 -1.40
C GLU A 30 -13.79 -2.33 -1.01
N ARG A 31 -13.73 -2.01 0.29
CA ARG A 31 -12.98 -0.86 0.79
C ARG A 31 -11.51 -0.91 0.37
N PHE A 32 -10.86 -2.07 0.49
CA PHE A 32 -9.48 -2.26 0.04
C PHE A 32 -9.35 -2.18 -1.49
N ALA A 33 -10.22 -2.85 -2.23
CA ALA A 33 -10.23 -2.83 -3.69
C ALA A 33 -10.38 -1.42 -4.25
N VAL A 34 -11.31 -0.62 -3.70
CA VAL A 34 -11.53 0.76 -4.11
C VAL A 34 -10.31 1.62 -3.82
N LEU A 35 -9.67 1.46 -2.66
CA LEU A 35 -8.46 2.20 -2.31
C LEU A 35 -7.31 1.88 -3.29
N VAL A 36 -7.04 0.61 -3.56
CA VAL A 36 -5.99 0.16 -4.50
C VAL A 36 -6.28 0.71 -5.89
N HIS A 37 -7.51 0.50 -6.38
CA HIS A 37 -7.92 0.97 -7.71
C HIS A 37 -7.76 2.48 -7.85
N GLN A 38 -8.24 3.28 -6.89
CA GLN A 38 -8.14 4.73 -6.95
C GLN A 38 -6.69 5.22 -6.87
N SER A 39 -5.86 4.59 -6.05
CA SER A 39 -4.46 4.99 -5.85
C SER A 39 -3.59 4.67 -7.07
N MET A 40 -3.87 3.57 -7.78
CA MET A 40 -3.08 3.13 -8.94
C MET A 40 -3.62 3.64 -10.29
N ASN A 41 -4.82 4.23 -10.33
CA ASN A 41 -5.45 4.69 -11.57
C ASN A 41 -5.21 6.19 -11.87
N SER A 42 -4.07 6.71 -11.44
CA SER A 42 -3.61 8.06 -11.81
C SER A 42 -3.31 8.14 -13.30
N LYS A 43 -3.77 9.22 -13.97
CA LYS A 43 -3.49 9.45 -15.40
C LYS A 43 -1.99 9.59 -15.71
N ARG A 44 -1.17 9.85 -14.70
CA ARG A 44 0.30 9.98 -14.83
C ARG A 44 1.02 8.63 -14.83
N ARG A 45 0.36 7.57 -14.36
CA ARG A 45 0.91 6.22 -14.34
C ARG A 45 0.66 5.53 -15.69
N VAL A 46 1.76 5.14 -16.35
CA VAL A 46 1.73 4.41 -17.64
C VAL A 46 1.96 2.91 -17.45
N TYR A 47 2.80 2.52 -16.48
CA TYR A 47 3.19 1.12 -16.24
C TYR A 47 2.61 0.55 -14.94
N HIS A 48 2.87 1.19 -13.79
CA HIS A 48 2.39 0.78 -12.46
C HIS A 48 0.91 1.09 -12.26
N ARG A 49 0.08 0.45 -13.07
CA ARG A 49 -1.39 0.50 -13.02
C ARG A 49 -1.93 -0.77 -12.38
N VAL A 50 -3.18 -0.68 -11.92
CA VAL A 50 -3.87 -1.78 -11.25
C VAL A 50 -3.88 -3.08 -12.06
N GLU A 51 -3.94 -3.00 -13.39
CA GLU A 51 -3.95 -4.19 -14.25
C GLU A 51 -2.64 -5.00 -14.20
N HIS A 52 -1.51 -4.35 -13.85
CA HIS A 52 -0.21 -5.02 -13.73
C HIS A 52 -0.18 -6.02 -12.56
N VAL A 53 -1.03 -5.83 -11.56
CA VAL A 53 -1.05 -6.68 -10.35
C VAL A 53 -1.64 -8.06 -10.64
N PHE A 54 -2.57 -8.19 -11.59
CA PHE A 54 -3.32 -9.44 -11.79
C PHE A 54 -2.43 -10.61 -12.23
N PRO A 55 -1.54 -10.47 -13.23
CA PRO A 55 -0.62 -11.56 -13.58
C PRO A 55 0.36 -11.91 -12.46
N MET A 56 0.71 -10.95 -11.58
CA MET A 56 1.63 -11.20 -10.47
C MET A 56 1.00 -12.12 -9.43
N CYS A 57 -0.30 -11.99 -9.15
CA CYS A 57 -0.97 -12.75 -8.10
C CYS A 57 -1.21 -14.23 -8.45
N VAL A 58 -0.93 -14.65 -9.69
CA VAL A 58 -1.10 -16.04 -10.12
C VAL A 58 -0.11 -16.93 -9.34
N ASP A 59 -0.61 -18.01 -8.75
CA ASP A 59 0.15 -18.99 -7.96
C ASP A 59 0.88 -18.43 -6.73
N MET A 60 0.54 -17.22 -6.28
CA MET A 60 1.06 -16.63 -5.05
C MET A 60 0.34 -17.18 -3.81
N GLU A 61 1.09 -17.32 -2.71
CA GLU A 61 0.52 -17.60 -1.41
C GLU A 61 -0.39 -16.44 -0.93
N PRO A 62 -1.43 -16.69 -0.13
CA PRO A 62 -2.39 -15.66 0.24
C PRO A 62 -1.78 -14.37 0.83
N ILE A 63 -0.74 -14.49 1.66
CA ILE A 63 -0.04 -13.31 2.21
C ILE A 63 0.73 -12.53 1.13
N GLN A 64 1.27 -13.22 0.13
CA GLN A 64 1.98 -12.61 -1.00
C GLN A 64 0.99 -11.88 -1.91
N VAL A 65 -0.21 -12.43 -2.10
CA VAL A 65 -1.30 -11.73 -2.82
C VAL A 65 -1.63 -10.41 -2.15
N LEU A 66 -1.81 -10.40 -0.82
CA LEU A 66 -2.06 -9.14 -0.09
C LEU A 66 -0.91 -8.13 -0.29
N ALA A 67 0.34 -8.57 -0.20
CA ALA A 67 1.49 -7.70 -0.44
C ALA A 67 1.51 -7.14 -1.87
N ALA A 68 1.27 -7.99 -2.88
CA ALA A 68 1.25 -7.60 -4.28
C ALA A 68 0.14 -6.59 -4.60
N LEU A 69 -1.04 -6.74 -3.99
CA LEU A 69 -2.16 -5.80 -4.15
C LEU A 69 -1.86 -4.38 -3.66
N PHE A 70 -0.96 -4.24 -2.67
CA PHE A 70 -0.62 -2.95 -2.08
C PHE A 70 0.72 -2.36 -2.53
N HIS A 71 1.61 -3.12 -3.19
CA HIS A 71 3.02 -2.74 -3.36
C HIS A 71 3.27 -1.39 -4.03
N ASP A 72 2.38 -0.99 -4.95
CA ASP A 72 2.48 0.21 -5.77
C ASP A 72 1.47 1.30 -5.39
N LEU A 73 0.88 1.20 -4.21
CA LEU A 73 -0.21 2.09 -3.84
C LEU A 73 0.24 3.56 -3.79
N VAL A 74 1.43 3.85 -3.27
CA VAL A 74 2.00 5.20 -3.19
C VAL A 74 3.09 5.38 -4.25
N TYR A 75 2.95 6.39 -5.10
CA TYR A 75 3.98 6.82 -6.05
C TYR A 75 4.15 8.33 -5.96
N PHE A 76 4.79 8.79 -4.88
CA PHE A 76 4.75 10.18 -4.44
C PHE A 76 5.22 11.17 -5.52
N GLN A 77 6.37 10.90 -6.14
CA GLN A 77 6.98 11.82 -7.12
C GLN A 77 6.16 11.90 -8.40
N LEU A 78 5.59 10.78 -8.86
CA LEU A 78 4.83 10.72 -10.10
C LEU A 78 3.43 11.33 -9.92
N ASP A 79 2.76 11.02 -8.81
CA ASP A 79 1.42 11.51 -8.52
C ASP A 79 1.43 12.94 -7.94
N GLY A 80 2.57 13.43 -7.46
CA GLY A 80 2.72 14.76 -6.89
C GLY A 80 2.13 14.89 -5.49
N GLY A 81 2.20 13.82 -4.69
CA GLY A 81 1.65 13.77 -3.34
C GLY A 81 1.20 12.36 -2.94
N PHE A 82 0.66 12.25 -1.72
CA PHE A 82 0.02 11.01 -1.26
C PHE A 82 -1.36 10.84 -1.90
N PRO A 83 -1.75 9.62 -2.33
CA PRO A 83 -3.12 9.35 -2.73
C PRO A 83 -4.12 9.73 -1.61
N PRO A 84 -5.26 10.38 -1.89
CA PRO A 84 -6.15 10.91 -0.85
C PRO A 84 -6.59 9.88 0.21
N GLY A 85 -6.87 8.65 -0.23
CA GLY A 85 -7.28 7.56 0.67
C GLY A 85 -6.18 7.07 1.63
N THR A 86 -4.92 7.45 1.40
CA THR A 86 -3.76 7.06 2.22
C THR A 86 -3.30 8.13 3.19
N LEU A 87 -3.79 9.37 3.05
CA LEU A 87 -3.23 10.52 3.77
C LEU A 87 -3.25 10.31 5.28
N HIS A 88 -4.36 9.80 5.82
CA HIS A 88 -4.51 9.51 7.25
C HIS A 88 -3.53 8.43 7.77
N LEU A 89 -2.95 7.62 6.89
CA LEU A 89 -1.98 6.57 7.20
C LEU A 89 -0.53 7.01 6.96
N LEU A 90 -0.28 8.21 6.41
CA LEU A 90 1.06 8.65 6.03
C LEU A 90 1.42 10.04 6.54
N GLN A 91 0.44 10.85 6.92
CA GLN A 91 0.66 12.23 7.37
C GLN A 91 1.56 12.32 8.62
N ASP A 92 1.55 11.29 9.47
CA ASP A 92 2.39 11.17 10.67
C ASP A 92 3.71 10.45 10.40
N VAL A 93 3.97 10.02 9.16
CA VAL A 93 5.19 9.30 8.75
C VAL A 93 6.20 10.25 8.13
N ALA A 94 5.78 11.00 7.11
CA ALA A 94 6.66 11.87 6.33
C ALA A 94 5.95 13.13 5.85
N SER A 95 6.74 14.15 5.52
CA SER A 95 6.26 15.38 4.88
C SER A 95 7.27 15.87 3.85
N GLU A 96 6.79 16.56 2.83
CA GLU A 96 7.64 17.23 1.85
C GLU A 96 8.33 18.44 2.51
N ARG A 97 9.66 18.50 2.37
CA ARG A 97 10.51 19.62 2.78
C ARG A 97 11.43 19.96 1.62
N SER A 98 11.32 21.18 1.10
CA SER A 98 12.18 21.66 0.00
C SER A 98 12.17 20.79 -1.28
N GLY A 99 11.04 20.14 -1.58
CA GLY A 99 10.88 19.25 -2.73
C GLY A 99 11.21 17.77 -2.46
N ASP A 100 11.79 17.46 -1.31
CA ASP A 100 12.13 16.09 -0.91
C ASP A 100 11.20 15.60 0.19
N LEU A 101 10.80 14.34 0.11
CA LEU A 101 10.04 13.71 1.19
C LEU A 101 10.99 13.39 2.35
N THR A 102 10.65 13.81 3.56
CA THR A 102 11.50 13.59 4.75
C THR A 102 10.68 12.93 5.85
N LEU A 103 11.23 11.91 6.50
CA LEU A 103 10.62 11.31 7.69
C LEU A 103 10.56 12.32 8.83
N HIS A 104 9.57 12.19 9.72
CA HIS A 104 9.46 13.07 10.88
C HIS A 104 10.49 12.73 11.96
N ALA A 105 10.94 13.73 12.71
CA ALA A 105 11.78 13.57 13.91
C ALA A 105 11.15 12.61 14.93
N ARG A 106 9.82 12.70 15.08
CA ARG A 106 9.04 11.83 15.96
C ARG A 106 8.30 10.81 15.11
N LEU A 107 8.91 9.64 14.95
CA LEU A 107 8.31 8.54 14.21
C LEU A 107 7.08 7.94 14.94
N PRO A 108 6.12 7.38 14.19
CA PRO A 108 5.01 6.63 14.76
C PRO A 108 5.49 5.43 15.57
N LYS A 109 4.74 5.05 16.61
CA LYS A 109 5.09 3.95 17.52
C LYS A 109 4.32 2.65 17.26
N ASP A 110 3.40 2.64 16.29
CA ASP A 110 2.67 1.44 15.93
C ASP A 110 3.61 0.38 15.32
N ALA A 111 3.33 -0.89 15.63
CA ALA A 111 4.17 -2.01 15.20
C ALA A 111 4.28 -2.10 13.67
N ALA A 112 3.17 -1.85 12.96
CA ALA A 112 3.10 -1.84 11.51
C ALA A 112 4.15 -0.90 10.89
N PHE A 113 4.18 0.37 11.33
CA PHE A 113 5.20 1.32 10.88
C PHE A 113 6.62 0.88 11.27
N GLN A 114 6.83 0.46 12.51
CA GLN A 114 8.17 0.14 13.04
C GLN A 114 8.84 -1.02 12.28
N VAL A 115 8.06 -2.05 11.92
CA VAL A 115 8.55 -3.16 11.09
C VAL A 115 8.97 -2.67 9.70
N CYS A 116 8.14 -1.86 9.04
CA CYS A 116 8.49 -1.29 7.74
C CYS A 116 9.75 -0.43 7.82
N ALA A 117 9.87 0.45 8.82
CA ALA A 117 11.04 1.31 8.98
C ALA A 117 12.32 0.49 9.19
N ALA A 118 12.25 -0.57 10.00
CA ALA A 118 13.38 -1.48 10.22
C ALA A 118 13.77 -2.23 8.94
N LEU A 119 12.80 -2.77 8.19
CA LEU A 119 13.06 -3.51 6.95
C LEU A 119 13.74 -2.65 5.88
N PHE A 120 13.34 -1.38 5.77
CA PHE A 120 13.91 -0.44 4.81
C PHE A 120 15.15 0.29 5.36
N ASN A 121 15.55 0.01 6.59
CA ASN A 121 16.65 0.68 7.30
C ASN A 121 16.51 2.22 7.30
N PHE A 122 15.29 2.68 7.60
CA PHE A 122 14.87 4.06 7.54
C PHE A 122 14.72 4.67 8.94
N HIS A 123 15.29 5.86 9.14
CA HIS A 123 15.44 6.50 10.46
C HIS A 123 14.80 7.89 10.53
N ALA A 124 14.56 8.38 11.74
CA ALA A 124 13.97 9.70 11.97
C ALA A 124 14.77 10.83 11.31
N ASP A 125 14.08 11.89 10.87
CA ASP A 125 14.66 13.08 10.21
C ASP A 125 15.46 12.83 8.92
N GLN A 126 15.47 11.61 8.38
CA GLN A 126 16.15 11.35 7.11
C GLN A 126 15.30 11.83 5.92
N ALA A 127 15.99 12.33 4.89
CA ALA A 127 15.40 12.48 3.56
C ALA A 127 15.20 11.09 2.93
N LEU A 128 14.03 10.88 2.33
CA LEU A 128 13.67 9.65 1.64
C LEU A 128 14.13 9.70 0.18
N PRO A 129 15.05 8.81 -0.25
CA PRO A 129 15.64 8.87 -1.57
C PRO A 129 14.62 8.50 -2.66
N PRO A 130 14.44 9.32 -3.73
CA PRO A 130 13.49 9.01 -4.80
C PRO A 130 13.69 7.65 -5.48
N TYR A 131 14.94 7.16 -5.53
CA TYR A 131 15.31 5.87 -6.16
C TYR A 131 15.79 4.82 -5.15
N GLY A 132 15.52 5.01 -3.86
CA GLY A 132 15.97 4.10 -2.80
C GLY A 132 14.83 3.42 -2.04
N GLY A 133 13.73 3.09 -2.72
CA GLY A 133 12.62 2.33 -2.13
C GLY A 133 11.56 3.18 -1.41
N THR A 134 11.51 4.49 -1.66
CA THR A 134 10.57 5.40 -0.97
C THR A 134 9.10 5.03 -1.22
N ASN A 135 8.76 4.74 -2.47
CA ASN A 135 7.38 4.44 -2.86
C ASN A 135 6.93 3.10 -2.27
N GLU A 136 7.79 2.09 -2.37
CA GLU A 136 7.61 0.75 -1.83
C GLU A 136 7.49 0.79 -0.30
N PHE A 137 8.32 1.59 0.38
CA PHE A 137 8.25 1.79 1.82
C PHE A 137 6.90 2.37 2.25
N LEU A 138 6.45 3.44 1.59
CA LEU A 138 5.18 4.11 1.94
C LEU A 138 3.99 3.20 1.64
N SER A 139 4.01 2.50 0.50
CA SER A 139 3.04 1.46 0.16
C SER A 139 2.99 0.35 1.21
N ALA A 140 4.15 -0.12 1.67
CA ALA A 140 4.25 -1.12 2.72
C ALA A 140 3.69 -0.63 4.07
N VAL A 141 3.96 0.63 4.45
CA VAL A 141 3.38 1.22 5.67
C VAL A 141 1.86 1.29 5.58
N VAL A 142 1.31 1.72 4.44
CA VAL A 142 -0.15 1.72 4.20
C VAL A 142 -0.71 0.31 4.32
N ALA A 143 -0.09 -0.67 3.65
CA ALA A 143 -0.51 -2.06 3.69
C ALA A 143 -0.50 -2.60 5.12
N ALA A 144 0.62 -2.46 5.83
CA ALA A 144 0.77 -2.98 7.19
C ALA A 144 -0.24 -2.37 8.15
N ARG A 145 -0.49 -1.06 8.08
CA ARG A 145 -1.49 -0.38 8.95
C ARG A 145 -2.92 -0.80 8.63
N LEU A 146 -3.26 -0.99 7.36
CA LEU A 146 -4.59 -1.47 6.96
C LEU A 146 -4.83 -2.93 7.31
N LEU A 147 -3.79 -3.76 7.20
CA LEU A 147 -3.87 -5.20 7.44
C LEU A 147 -3.74 -5.58 8.92
N ALA A 148 -3.05 -4.76 9.74
CA ALA A 148 -2.80 -5.07 11.15
C ALA A 148 -4.07 -5.43 11.96
N PRO A 149 -5.21 -4.72 11.84
CA PRO A 149 -6.44 -5.08 12.54
C PRO A 149 -7.02 -6.45 12.15
N HIS A 150 -6.67 -6.95 10.96
CA HIS A 150 -7.19 -8.22 10.43
C HIS A 150 -6.20 -9.37 10.60
N LEU A 151 -4.89 -9.07 10.65
CA LEU A 151 -3.84 -10.09 10.69
C LEU A 151 -3.20 -10.26 12.07
N GLU A 152 -3.53 -9.42 13.05
CA GLU A 152 -2.95 -9.43 14.41
C GLU A 152 -1.42 -9.20 14.38
N LEU A 153 -0.98 -8.19 13.61
CA LEU A 153 0.41 -7.74 13.52
C LEU A 153 0.81 -6.87 14.73
#